data_AF-A0A9E2YXQ0-F1
#
_entry.id   AF-A0A9E2YXQ0-F1
#
_cell.length_a   1.000
_cell.length_b   1.000
_cell.length_c   1.000
_cell.angle_alpha   90.00
_cell.angle_beta   90.00
_cell.angle_gamma   90.00
#
_symmetry.space_group_name_H-M   'P 1'
#
loop_
_entity.id
_entity.type
_entity.pdbx_description
1 polymer ?
#
loop_
_entity_poly.entity_id
_entity_poly.type
_entity_poly.pdbx_seq_one_letter_code
_entity_poly.pdbx_strand_id
1 'polypeptide(L)'
;MIISMLCWGSWANALKLAGPKWRFELFYFDYSFGVLLTAVVAAFTLGSSGEEGFSFMDNMTTAGKTQMAYAAGAGVVFNLANMLLVAAISIAGLAVAFPVGIGLALIIGVIWNFSLNPQGNWMLLTGGVVLIVFAICVDAMAYAAHAKNQPLAPLPDPEPTIITTRGGKKVVKRVRPRPKR
;
A
#
# COMPACT_ATOMS: atom_id res chain seq x y z
N MET A 1 -17.68 10.93 -5.41
CA MET A 1 -17.64 9.45 -5.30
C MET A 1 -17.06 8.78 -6.54
N ILE A 2 -17.56 9.05 -7.76
CA ILE A 2 -17.00 8.41 -8.99
C ILE A 2 -15.56 8.90 -9.27
N ILE A 3 -15.33 10.22 -9.24
CA ILE A 3 -13.99 10.81 -9.47
C ILE A 3 -12.97 10.28 -8.45
N SER A 4 -13.34 10.22 -7.17
CA SER A 4 -12.46 9.69 -6.12
C SER A 4 -12.10 8.22 -6.33
N MET A 5 -13.02 7.40 -6.83
CA MET A 5 -12.75 5.98 -7.13
C MET A 5 -11.83 5.82 -8.35
N LEU A 6 -11.99 6.67 -9.37
CA LEU A 6 -11.08 6.70 -10.52
C LEU A 6 -9.67 7.13 -10.08
N CYS A 7 -9.53 8.18 -9.28
CA CYS A 7 -8.23 8.63 -8.78
C CYS A 7 -7.53 7.55 -7.94
N TRP A 8 -8.26 6.89 -7.03
CA TRP A 8 -7.71 5.85 -6.17
C TRP A 8 -7.22 4.63 -6.98
N GLY A 9 -8.03 4.16 -7.93
CA GLY A 9 -7.64 3.05 -8.81
C GLY A 9 -6.51 3.40 -9.79
N SER A 10 -6.49 4.63 -10.29
CA SER A 10 -5.46 5.09 -11.23
C SER A 10 -4.06 5.07 -10.62
N TRP A 11 -3.92 5.37 -9.33
CA TRP A 11 -2.64 5.34 -8.64
C TRP A 11 -2.02 3.93 -8.60
N ALA A 12 -2.81 2.90 -8.26
CA ALA A 12 -2.33 1.52 -8.24
C ALA A 12 -1.91 1.04 -9.64
N ASN A 13 -2.62 1.48 -10.68
CA ASN A 13 -2.27 1.21 -12.07
C ASN A 13 -0.99 1.95 -12.49
N ALA A 14 -0.82 3.21 -12.09
CA ALA A 14 0.38 4.01 -12.37
C ALA A 14 1.64 3.41 -11.72
N LEU A 15 1.53 2.90 -10.49
CA LEU A 15 2.63 2.18 -9.83
C LEU A 15 3.04 0.93 -10.62
N LYS A 16 2.06 0.18 -11.16
CA LYS A 16 2.33 -0.99 -12.00
C LYS A 16 2.99 -0.60 -13.33
N LEU A 17 2.63 0.55 -13.91
CA LEU A 17 3.20 1.11 -15.14
C LEU A 17 4.63 1.63 -14.97
N ALA A 18 4.99 2.19 -13.82
CA ALA A 18 6.33 2.70 -13.53
C ALA A 18 7.43 1.61 -13.58
N GLY A 19 7.03 0.34 -13.38
CA GLY A 19 7.88 -0.84 -13.54
C GLY A 19 8.95 -1.01 -12.44
N PRO A 20 9.64 -2.17 -12.41
CA PRO A 20 10.56 -2.53 -11.33
C PRO A 20 11.88 -1.75 -11.33
N LYS A 21 12.14 -0.91 -12.34
CA LYS A 21 13.37 -0.09 -12.43
C LYS A 21 13.31 1.17 -11.57
N TRP A 22 12.11 1.65 -11.23
CA TRP A 22 11.95 2.83 -10.39
C TRP A 22 11.94 2.43 -8.92
N ARG A 23 12.76 3.13 -8.11
CA ARG A 23 12.74 2.96 -6.66
C ARG A 23 11.41 3.45 -6.12
N PHE A 24 10.71 2.57 -5.40
CA PHE A 24 9.40 2.85 -4.82
C PHE A 24 9.38 4.13 -3.97
N GLU A 25 10.42 4.33 -3.17
CA GLU A 25 10.59 5.50 -2.30
C GLU A 25 10.45 6.81 -3.08
N LEU A 26 11.10 6.89 -4.26
CA LEU A 26 11.12 8.10 -5.09
C LEU A 26 9.74 8.38 -5.70
N PHE A 27 9.08 7.36 -6.23
CA PHE A 27 7.72 7.49 -6.75
C PHE A 27 6.73 7.95 -5.68
N TYR A 28 6.87 7.44 -4.44
CA TYR A 28 6.00 7.82 -3.35
C TYR A 28 6.29 9.24 -2.82
N PHE A 29 7.55 9.69 -2.86
CA PHE A 29 7.89 11.08 -2.57
C PHE A 29 7.23 12.04 -3.58
N ASP A 30 7.31 11.76 -4.88
CA ASP A 30 6.66 12.56 -5.92
C ASP A 30 5.13 12.58 -5.73
N TYR A 31 4.55 11.42 -5.42
CA TYR A 31 3.12 11.31 -5.10
C TYR A 31 2.73 12.14 -3.88
N SER A 32 3.50 12.06 -2.78
CA SER A 32 3.23 12.80 -1.55
C SER A 32 3.29 14.32 -1.78
N PHE A 33 4.26 14.78 -2.57
CA PHE A 33 4.36 16.18 -2.94
C PHE A 33 3.19 16.64 -3.81
N GLY A 34 2.76 15.81 -4.77
CA GLY A 34 1.57 16.10 -5.59
C GLY A 34 0.27 16.19 -4.77
N VAL A 35 0.10 15.30 -3.80
CA VAL A 35 -1.03 15.35 -2.86
C VAL A 35 -0.97 16.60 -1.98
N LEU A 36 0.21 16.97 -1.47
CA LEU A 36 0.39 18.19 -0.68
C LEU A 36 0.03 19.43 -1.51
N LEU A 37 0.55 19.55 -2.74
CA LEU A 37 0.25 20.67 -3.62
C LEU A 37 -1.25 20.76 -3.92
N THR A 38 -1.86 19.61 -4.24
CA THR A 38 -3.30 19.54 -4.51
C THR A 38 -4.12 19.92 -3.27
N ALA A 39 -3.70 19.51 -2.08
CA ALA A 39 -4.34 19.89 -0.82
C ALA A 39 -4.23 21.41 -0.56
N VAL A 40 -3.09 22.03 -0.84
CA VAL A 40 -2.92 23.49 -0.72
C VAL A 40 -3.83 24.21 -1.71
N VAL A 41 -3.83 23.80 -2.98
CA VAL A 41 -4.72 24.40 -4.00
C VAL A 41 -6.19 24.23 -3.58
N ALA A 42 -6.58 23.03 -3.12
CA ALA A 42 -7.94 22.77 -2.65
C ALA A 42 -8.30 23.61 -1.41
N ALA A 43 -7.38 23.80 -0.47
CA ALA A 43 -7.60 24.62 0.72
C ALA A 43 -7.90 26.08 0.37
N PHE A 44 -7.15 26.68 -0.57
CA PHE A 44 -7.37 28.07 -0.98
C PHE A 44 -8.49 28.26 -2.01
N THR A 45 -8.94 27.18 -2.66
CA THR A 45 -10.08 27.22 -3.58
C THR A 45 -11.33 26.74 -2.87
N LEU A 46 -11.53 25.42 -2.77
CA LEU A 46 -12.70 24.82 -2.14
C LEU A 46 -12.88 25.22 -0.66
N GLY A 47 -11.81 25.48 0.07
CA GLY A 47 -11.87 25.92 1.46
C GLY A 47 -12.13 27.42 1.67
N SER A 48 -12.13 28.22 0.59
CA SER A 48 -12.34 29.68 0.65
C SER A 48 -13.36 30.22 -0.35
N SER A 49 -13.84 29.41 -1.29
CA SER A 49 -14.81 29.80 -2.33
C SER A 49 -16.27 29.48 -1.97
N GLY A 50 -16.56 29.11 -0.72
CA GLY A 50 -17.92 28.89 -0.23
C GLY A 50 -18.62 30.19 0.16
N GLU A 51 -19.92 30.29 -0.12
CA GLU A 51 -20.75 31.42 0.33
C GLU A 51 -21.18 31.28 1.80
N GLU A 52 -21.10 30.07 2.36
CA GLU A 52 -21.42 29.77 3.76
C GLU A 52 -20.18 29.23 4.49
N GLY A 53 -19.77 29.92 5.56
CA GLY A 53 -18.65 29.54 6.42
C GLY A 53 -17.48 30.53 6.41
N PHE A 54 -16.51 30.29 7.28
CA PHE A 54 -15.26 31.06 7.34
C PHE A 54 -14.32 30.66 6.21
N SER A 55 -13.53 31.61 5.70
CA SER A 55 -12.47 31.30 4.75
C SER A 55 -11.42 30.37 5.37
N PHE A 56 -10.62 29.68 4.54
CA PHE A 56 -9.54 28.82 5.06
C PHE A 56 -8.60 29.58 6.01
N MET A 57 -8.30 30.84 5.70
CA MET A 57 -7.39 31.65 6.50
C MET A 57 -8.00 32.02 7.86
N ASP A 58 -9.30 32.33 7.90
CA ASP A 58 -10.04 32.63 9.14
C ASP A 58 -10.21 31.39 10.02
N ASN A 59 -10.42 30.23 9.41
CA ASN A 59 -10.43 28.95 10.12
C ASN A 59 -9.06 28.64 10.73
N MET A 60 -7.98 28.99 10.02
CA MET A 60 -6.62 28.78 10.52
C MET A 60 -6.26 29.74 11.66
N THR A 61 -6.76 30.98 11.68
CA THR A 61 -6.53 31.87 12.84
C THR A 61 -7.36 31.48 14.05
N THR A 62 -8.52 30.86 13.84
CA THR A 62 -9.45 30.43 14.89
C THR A 62 -9.12 29.04 15.45
N ALA A 63 -8.49 28.16 14.66
CA ALA A 63 -8.20 26.80 15.07
C ALA A 63 -7.22 26.74 16.26
N GLY A 64 -7.55 25.93 17.26
CA GLY A 64 -6.70 25.75 18.43
C GLY A 64 -5.37 25.09 18.07
N LYS A 65 -4.26 25.60 18.63
CA LYS A 65 -2.89 25.08 18.37
C LYS A 65 -2.76 23.58 18.60
N THR A 66 -3.45 23.04 19.61
CA THR A 66 -3.47 21.60 19.91
C THR A 66 -4.15 20.79 18.81
N GLN A 67 -5.25 21.30 18.23
CA GLN A 67 -5.97 20.62 17.15
C GLN A 67 -5.13 20.63 15.86
N MET A 68 -4.45 21.74 15.58
CA MET A 68 -3.49 21.82 14.48
C MET A 68 -2.35 20.83 14.65
N ALA A 69 -1.82 20.70 15.86
CA ALA A 69 -0.76 19.73 16.17
C ALA A 69 -1.23 18.29 15.98
N TYR A 70 -2.46 17.95 16.41
CA TYR A 70 -3.05 16.64 16.15
C TYR A 70 -3.29 16.38 14.67
N ALA A 71 -3.79 17.38 13.91
CA ALA A 71 -3.98 17.25 12.47
C ALA A 71 -2.66 17.02 11.73
N ALA A 72 -1.61 17.77 12.08
CA ALA A 72 -0.27 17.58 11.53
C ALA A 72 0.31 16.20 11.90
N GLY A 73 0.19 15.79 13.17
CA GLY A 73 0.62 14.48 13.64
C GLY A 73 -0.10 13.33 12.94
N ALA A 74 -1.43 13.43 12.78
CA ALA A 74 -2.23 12.47 12.03
C ALA A 74 -1.80 12.39 10.57
N GLY A 75 -1.49 13.52 9.93
CA GLY A 75 -0.97 13.57 8.56
C GLY A 75 0.36 12.82 8.39
N VAL A 76 1.30 12.99 9.33
CA VAL A 76 2.58 12.27 9.32
C VAL A 76 2.37 10.77 9.48
N VAL A 77 1.56 10.36 10.46
CA VAL A 77 1.24 8.94 10.70
C VAL A 77 0.53 8.33 9.49
N PHE A 78 -0.41 9.06 8.89
CA PHE A 78 -1.14 8.61 7.70
C PHE A 78 -0.21 8.43 6.49
N ASN A 79 0.73 9.35 6.27
CA ASN A 79 1.70 9.22 5.18
C ASN A 79 2.63 8.01 5.40
N LEU A 80 3.09 7.79 6.64
CA LEU A 80 3.89 6.63 6.99
C LEU A 80 3.11 5.32 6.80
N ALA A 81 1.85 5.26 7.24
CA ALA A 81 1.00 4.10 7.06
C ALA A 81 0.81 3.76 5.58
N ASN A 82 0.65 4.76 4.72
CA ASN A 82 0.59 4.56 3.28
C ASN A 82 1.93 4.02 2.73
N MET A 83 3.09 4.55 3.13
CA MET A 83 4.38 3.95 2.74
C MET A 83 4.50 2.47 3.13
N LEU A 84 4.08 2.13 4.35
CA LEU A 84 4.08 0.75 4.84
C LEU A 84 3.08 -0.14 4.08
N LEU A 85 1.90 0.37 3.75
CA LEU A 85 0.91 -0.34 2.95
C LEU A 85 1.48 -0.67 1.58
N VAL A 86 2.13 0.28 0.91
CA VAL A 86 2.70 0.01 -0.41
C VAL A 86 3.93 -0.91 -0.33
N ALA A 87 4.73 -0.80 0.74
CA ALA A 87 5.79 -1.77 1.01
C ALA A 87 5.23 -3.18 1.20
N ALA A 88 4.09 -3.34 1.88
CA ALA A 88 3.40 -4.62 1.98
C ALA A 88 2.88 -5.10 0.61
N ILE A 89 2.35 -4.19 -0.22
CA ILE A 89 1.91 -4.49 -1.60
C ILE A 89 3.06 -5.00 -2.46
N SER A 90 4.28 -4.44 -2.32
CA SER A 90 5.43 -4.88 -3.13
C SER A 90 5.91 -6.29 -2.78
N ILE A 91 5.68 -6.74 -1.54
CA ILE A 91 6.09 -8.06 -1.04
C ILE A 91 4.97 -9.10 -1.24
N ALA A 92 3.75 -8.81 -0.76
CA ALA A 92 2.63 -9.75 -0.74
C ALA A 92 1.72 -9.66 -1.97
N GLY A 93 1.85 -8.60 -2.77
CA GLY A 93 0.99 -8.30 -3.90
C GLY A 93 -0.30 -7.56 -3.51
N LEU A 94 -0.88 -6.86 -4.49
CA LEU A 94 -2.05 -5.99 -4.30
C LEU A 94 -3.28 -6.77 -3.77
N ALA A 95 -3.45 -8.01 -4.21
CA ALA A 95 -4.61 -8.85 -3.88
C ALA A 95 -4.70 -9.23 -2.40
N VAL A 96 -3.58 -9.25 -1.67
CA VAL A 96 -3.56 -9.62 -0.24
C VAL A 96 -3.32 -8.41 0.64
N ALA A 97 -2.37 -7.55 0.27
CA ALA A 97 -2.00 -6.41 1.09
C ALA A 97 -3.14 -5.39 1.25
N PHE A 98 -4.00 -5.22 0.23
CA PHE A 98 -5.10 -4.25 0.30
C PHE A 98 -6.27 -4.71 1.19
N PRO A 99 -6.83 -5.93 1.03
CA PRO A 99 -7.86 -6.44 1.95
C PRO A 99 -7.38 -6.54 3.40
N VAL A 100 -6.15 -7.03 3.62
CA VAL A 100 -5.59 -7.17 4.98
C VAL A 100 -5.31 -5.81 5.59
N GLY A 101 -4.60 -4.91 4.89
CA GLY A 101 -4.21 -3.61 5.45
C GLY A 101 -5.41 -2.72 5.75
N ILE A 102 -6.27 -2.49 4.75
CA ILE A 102 -7.42 -1.58 4.89
C ILE A 102 -8.55 -2.24 5.69
N GLY A 103 -8.78 -3.54 5.48
CA GLY A 103 -9.83 -4.27 6.21
C GLY A 103 -9.57 -4.31 7.72
N LEU A 104 -8.33 -4.59 8.14
CA LEU A 104 -7.98 -4.55 9.57
C LEU A 104 -8.08 -3.13 10.14
N ALA A 105 -7.64 -2.11 9.41
CA ALA A 105 -7.77 -0.73 9.84
C ALA A 105 -9.25 -0.31 10.03
N LEU A 106 -10.13 -0.75 9.12
CA LEU A 106 -11.57 -0.51 9.23
C LEU A 106 -12.17 -1.22 10.45
N ILE A 107 -11.83 -2.49 10.69
CA ILE A 107 -12.33 -3.25 11.84
C ILE A 107 -11.94 -2.55 13.15
N ILE A 108 -10.66 -2.21 13.30
CA ILE A 108 -10.15 -1.53 14.50
C ILE A 108 -10.79 -0.15 14.64
N GLY A 109 -10.90 0.60 13.54
CA GLY A 109 -11.51 1.93 13.53
C GLY A 109 -12.97 1.91 13.96
N VAL A 110 -13.76 0.94 13.47
CA VAL A 110 -15.17 0.79 13.85
C VAL A 110 -15.30 0.44 15.32
N ILE A 111 -14.53 -0.54 15.83
CA ILE A 111 -14.59 -0.97 17.23
C ILE A 111 -14.17 0.18 18.16
N TRP A 112 -13.06 0.85 17.84
CA TRP A 112 -12.55 1.97 18.62
C TRP A 112 -13.52 3.15 18.62
N ASN A 113 -14.04 3.53 17.45
CA ASN A 113 -14.99 4.63 17.33
C ASN A 113 -16.28 4.37 18.09
N PHE A 114 -16.85 3.17 17.95
CA PHE A 114 -18.07 2.77 18.68
C PHE A 114 -17.87 2.73 20.19
N SER A 115 -16.67 2.37 20.66
CA SER A 115 -16.33 2.37 22.09
C SER A 115 -16.24 3.78 22.67
N LEU A 116 -15.76 4.75 21.88
CA LEU A 116 -15.67 6.16 22.31
C LEU A 116 -17.02 6.87 22.24
N ASN A 117 -17.78 6.63 21.16
CA ASN A 117 -19.07 7.24 20.93
C ASN A 117 -20.00 6.18 20.31
N PRO A 118 -20.85 5.50 21.10
CA PRO A 118 -21.76 4.48 20.60
C PRO A 118 -22.88 5.15 19.80
N GLN A 119 -22.60 5.41 18.53
CA GLN A 119 -23.49 6.05 17.56
C GLN A 119 -23.75 5.11 16.38
N GLY A 120 -24.98 5.15 15.85
CA GLY A 120 -25.42 4.33 14.73
C GLY A 120 -26.05 2.99 15.11
N ASN A 121 -26.52 2.26 14.10
CA ASN A 121 -27.15 0.96 14.30
C ASN A 121 -26.09 -0.12 14.55
N TRP A 122 -26.07 -0.64 15.77
CA TRP A 122 -25.11 -1.66 16.21
C TRP A 122 -25.09 -2.89 15.28
N MET A 123 -26.26 -3.31 14.79
CA MET A 123 -26.40 -4.52 13.96
C MET A 123 -25.75 -4.36 12.59
N LEU A 124 -25.84 -3.16 11.99
CA LEU A 124 -25.18 -2.84 10.73
C LEU A 124 -23.66 -2.74 10.90
N LEU A 125 -23.20 -2.15 12.00
CA LEU A 125 -21.77 -2.03 12.30
C LEU A 125 -21.13 -3.40 12.53
N THR A 126 -21.73 -4.25 13.38
CA THR A 126 -21.22 -5.59 13.63
C THR A 126 -21.35 -6.48 12.40
N GLY A 127 -22.44 -6.36 11.64
CA GLY A 127 -22.62 -7.07 10.38
C GLY A 127 -21.54 -6.73 9.36
N GLY A 128 -21.22 -5.43 9.22
CA GLY A 128 -20.12 -4.97 8.37
C GLY A 128 -18.76 -5.50 8.81
N VAL A 129 -18.45 -5.47 10.10
CA VAL A 129 -17.20 -6.03 10.65
C VAL A 129 -17.07 -7.52 10.37
N VAL A 130 -18.13 -8.30 10.62
CA VAL A 130 -18.15 -9.75 10.33
C VAL A 130 -17.92 -10.01 8.85
N LEU A 131 -18.55 -9.24 7.97
CA LEU A 131 -18.39 -9.37 6.53
C LEU A 131 -16.95 -9.08 6.08
N ILE A 132 -16.31 -8.05 6.63
CA ILE A 132 -14.90 -7.71 6.33
C ILE A 132 -13.98 -8.82 6.80
N VAL A 133 -14.17 -9.34 8.02
CA VAL A 133 -13.39 -10.48 8.54
C VAL A 133 -13.51 -11.68 7.62
N PHE A 134 -14.73 -12.01 7.20
CA PHE A 134 -14.98 -13.11 6.27
C PHE A 134 -14.27 -12.89 4.92
N ALA A 135 -14.34 -11.68 4.36
CA ALA A 135 -13.66 -11.34 3.10
C ALA A 135 -12.13 -11.53 3.21
N ILE A 136 -11.51 -11.06 4.30
CA ILE A 136 -10.07 -11.23 4.54
C ILE A 136 -9.70 -12.72 4.61
N CYS A 137 -10.51 -13.54 5.29
CA CYS A 137 -10.27 -14.99 5.37
C CYS A 137 -10.33 -15.64 3.99
N VAL A 138 -11.34 -15.31 3.19
CA VAL A 138 -11.51 -15.86 1.84
C VAL A 138 -10.36 -15.42 0.93
N ASP A 139 -9.94 -14.16 0.98
CA ASP A 139 -8.81 -13.64 0.20
C ASP A 139 -7.50 -14.35 0.57
N ALA A 140 -7.25 -14.57 1.86
CA ALA A 140 -6.09 -15.30 2.34
C ALA A 140 -6.10 -16.77 1.86
N MET A 141 -7.25 -17.44 1.91
CA MET A 141 -7.41 -18.82 1.42
C MET A 141 -7.20 -18.90 -0.10
N ALA A 142 -7.78 -17.97 -0.86
CA ALA A 142 -7.64 -17.91 -2.31
C ALA A 142 -6.17 -17.69 -2.70
N TYR A 143 -5.46 -16.81 -2.00
CA TYR A 143 -4.03 -16.60 -2.22
C TYR A 143 -3.21 -17.85 -1.91
N ALA A 144 -3.47 -18.53 -0.78
CA ALA A 144 -2.78 -19.77 -0.44
C ALA A 144 -2.99 -20.87 -1.49
N ALA A 145 -4.21 -20.99 -2.02
CA ALA A 145 -4.52 -21.91 -3.11
C ALA A 145 -3.78 -21.52 -4.41
N HIS A 146 -3.75 -20.23 -4.76
CA HIS A 146 -3.02 -19.73 -5.93
C HIS A 146 -1.50 -19.95 -5.83
N ALA A 147 -0.91 -19.70 -4.65
CA ALA A 147 0.51 -19.92 -4.42
C ALA A 147 0.90 -21.40 -4.55
N LYS A 148 0.04 -22.32 -4.10
CA LYS A 148 0.25 -23.77 -4.25
C LYS A 148 0.19 -24.24 -5.71
N ASN A 149 -0.62 -23.58 -6.54
CA ASN A 149 -0.81 -23.93 -7.94
C ASN A 149 0.19 -23.27 -8.88
N GLN A 150 1.10 -22.43 -8.37
CA GLN A 150 2.11 -21.77 -9.18
C GLN A 150 3.23 -22.77 -9.50
N PRO A 151 3.50 -23.07 -10.79
CA PRO A 151 4.57 -23.99 -11.15
C PRO A 151 5.89 -23.44 -10.63
N LEU A 152 6.68 -24.29 -9.96
CA LEU A 152 8.03 -23.94 -9.53
C LEU A 152 8.79 -23.35 -10.72
N ALA A 153 9.42 -22.19 -10.52
CA ALA A 153 10.28 -21.61 -11.55
C ALA A 153 11.29 -22.68 -12.00
N PRO A 154 11.56 -22.80 -13.32
CA PRO A 154 12.57 -23.72 -13.80
C PRO A 154 13.85 -23.51 -13.00
N LEU A 155 14.40 -24.59 -12.43
CA LEU A 155 15.68 -24.51 -11.76
C LEU A 155 16.68 -23.88 -12.73
N PRO A 156 17.55 -22.96 -12.27
CA PRO A 156 18.62 -22.45 -13.11
C PRO A 156 19.35 -23.64 -13.71
N ASP A 157 19.60 -23.60 -15.03
CA ASP A 157 20.34 -24.68 -15.69
C ASP A 157 21.62 -24.95 -14.90
N PRO A 158 21.95 -26.23 -14.63
CA PRO A 158 23.13 -26.58 -13.87
C PRO A 158 24.35 -25.91 -14.48
N GLU A 159 25.15 -25.23 -13.65
CA GLU A 159 26.39 -24.58 -14.10
C GLU A 159 27.22 -25.59 -14.91
N PRO A 160 27.67 -25.23 -16.12
CA PRO A 160 28.46 -26.13 -16.95
C PRO A 160 29.68 -26.59 -16.15
N THR A 161 29.80 -27.90 -15.96
CA THR A 161 30.84 -28.51 -15.14
C THR A 161 31.64 -29.46 -16.02
N ILE A 162 32.94 -29.21 -16.15
CA ILE A 162 33.83 -30.08 -16.92
C ILE A 162 34.47 -31.08 -15.96
N ILE A 163 34.26 -32.36 -16.23
CA ILE A 163 34.96 -33.45 -15.53
C ILE A 163 36.29 -33.65 -16.25
N THR A 164 37.40 -33.32 -15.59
CA THR A 164 38.75 -33.57 -16.12
C THR A 164 39.40 -34.71 -15.36
N THR A 165 39.97 -35.69 -16.07
CA THR A 165 40.75 -36.77 -15.44
C THR A 165 42.21 -36.37 -15.42
N ARG A 166 42.79 -36.19 -14.22
CA ARG A 166 44.23 -35.91 -14.04
C ARG A 166 44.82 -36.98 -13.14
N GLY A 167 45.79 -37.74 -13.64
CA GLY A 167 46.50 -38.78 -12.87
C GLY A 167 45.59 -39.85 -12.27
N GLY A 168 44.64 -40.38 -13.05
CA GLY A 168 43.71 -41.43 -12.60
C GLY A 168 42.59 -40.98 -11.65
N LYS A 169 42.55 -39.71 -11.22
CA LYS A 169 41.46 -39.15 -10.41
C LYS A 169 40.55 -38.24 -11.26
N LYS A 170 39.23 -38.44 -11.17
CA LYS A 170 38.22 -37.55 -11.75
C LYS A 170 38.12 -36.27 -10.91
N VAL A 171 38.42 -35.11 -11.50
CA VAL A 171 38.32 -33.80 -10.85
C VAL A 171 37.21 -33.00 -11.54
N VAL A 172 36.23 -32.60 -10.73
CA VAL A 172 35.07 -31.80 -11.16
C VAL A 172 35.47 -30.32 -11.12
N LYS A 173 35.49 -29.64 -12.27
CA LYS A 173 35.79 -28.20 -12.37
C LYS A 173 34.54 -27.43 -12.83
N ARG A 174 34.09 -26.48 -12.00
CA ARG A 174 33.03 -25.53 -12.38
C ARG A 174 33.55 -24.59 -13.48
N VAL A 175 32.79 -24.44 -14.57
CA VAL A 175 33.11 -23.48 -15.64
C VAL A 175 32.46 -22.15 -15.27
N ARG A 176 33.26 -21.13 -14.95
CA ARG A 176 32.73 -19.77 -14.80
C ARG A 176 32.22 -19.28 -16.15
N PRO A 177 31.00 -18.74 -16.24
CA PRO A 177 30.50 -18.17 -17.48
C PRO A 177 31.42 -17.02 -17.94
N ARG A 178 31.81 -17.02 -19.21
CA ARG A 178 32.51 -15.87 -19.81
C ARG A 178 31.54 -14.68 -19.84
N PRO A 179 31.97 -13.46 -19.47
CA PRO A 179 31.14 -12.28 -19.64
C PRO A 179 30.79 -12.14 -21.13
N LYS A 180 29.49 -12.07 -21.44
CA LYS A 180 29.01 -11.74 -22.79
C LYS A 180 29.50 -10.33 -23.11
N ARG A 181 30.28 -10.20 -24.18
CA ARG A 181 30.64 -8.90 -24.78
C ARG A 181 29.42 -8.29 -25.46
#